data_AF-A0A1F9NX93-F1
#
_entry.id   AF-A0A1F9NX93-F1
#
_cell.length_a   1.000
_cell.length_b   1.000
_cell.length_c   1.000
_cell.angle_alpha   90.00
_cell.angle_beta   90.00
_cell.angle_gamma   90.00
#
_symmetry.space_group_name_H-M   'P 1'
#
loop_
_entity.id
_entity.type
_entity.pdbx_description
1 polymer ?
#
loop_
_entity_poly.entity_id
_entity_poly.type
_entity_poly.pdbx_seq_one_letter_code
_entity_poly.pdbx_strand_id
1 'polypeptide(L)'
;MPVILFNAFSFLQKKLKDKKIPYSNVSMTIEPETTAEELISKVRLAPEEVEAVFINGKVSSFDTILQDEDRVALVPPGIPGPYRVLLGFVNKKRK
;
A
#
# COMPACT_ATOMS: atom_id res chain seq x y z
N MET A 1 3.00 9.78 -17.05
CA MET A 1 2.73 9.66 -15.59
C MET A 1 1.99 8.35 -15.40
N PRO A 2 2.50 7.41 -14.60
CA PRO A 2 1.83 6.14 -14.38
C PRO A 2 0.48 6.32 -13.66
N VAL A 3 -0.49 5.46 -13.98
CA VAL A 3 -1.80 5.38 -13.35
C VAL A 3 -1.94 4.03 -12.68
N ILE A 4 -2.11 4.03 -11.37
CA ILE A 4 -2.29 2.81 -10.56
C ILE A 4 -3.73 2.67 -10.09
N LEU A 5 -4.14 1.44 -9.78
CA LEU A 5 -5.38 1.16 -9.06
C LEU A 5 -5.09 0.98 -7.57
N PHE A 6 -5.55 1.93 -6.76
CA PHE A 6 -5.27 2.01 -5.33
C PHE A 6 -6.39 1.45 -4.45
N ASN A 7 -5.98 0.72 -3.43
CA ASN A 7 -6.82 0.21 -2.36
C ASN A 7 -6.14 0.38 -0.99
N ALA A 8 -6.93 0.60 0.05
CA ALA A 8 -6.48 0.49 1.43
C ALA A 8 -7.41 -0.43 2.21
N PHE A 9 -6.88 -1.14 3.21
CA PHE A 9 -7.63 -2.11 4.00
C PHE A 9 -7.82 -1.67 5.46
N SER A 10 -8.86 -2.22 6.09
CA SER A 10 -9.14 -2.06 7.53
C SER A 10 -9.16 -0.58 7.95
N PHE A 11 -8.58 -0.23 9.10
CA PHE A 11 -8.66 1.11 9.68
C PHE A 11 -7.99 2.21 8.83
N LEU A 12 -7.13 1.85 7.87
CA LEU A 12 -6.57 2.81 6.90
C LEU A 12 -7.68 3.47 6.08
N GLN A 13 -8.74 2.74 5.75
CA GLN A 13 -9.90 3.29 5.03
C GLN A 13 -10.55 4.42 5.81
N LYS A 14 -10.73 4.25 7.13
CA LYS A 14 -11.30 5.29 8.00
C LYS A 14 -10.40 6.53 8.01
N LYS A 15 -9.09 6.36 8.18
CA LYS A 15 -8.13 7.48 8.19
C LYS A 15 -8.07 8.23 6.86
N LEU A 16 -8.15 7.51 5.73
CA LEU A 16 -8.21 8.12 4.40
C LEU A 16 -9.54 8.86 4.19
N LYS A 17 -10.66 8.28 4.64
CA LYS A 17 -11.97 8.92 4.60
C LYS A 17 -11.98 10.26 5.36
N ASP A 18 -11.41 10.29 6.56
CA ASP A 18 -11.33 11.51 7.38
C ASP A 18 -10.49 12.61 6.69
N LYS A 19 -9.51 12.20 5.88
CA LYS A 19 -8.66 13.08 5.07
C LYS A 19 -9.27 13.42 3.70
N LYS A 20 -10.47 12.93 3.39
CA LYS A 20 -11.14 13.03 2.08
C LYS A 20 -10.33 12.44 0.93
N ILE A 21 -9.54 11.40 1.21
CA ILE A 21 -8.76 10.65 0.22
C ILE A 21 -9.53 9.39 -0.15
N PRO A 22 -9.85 9.18 -1.44
CA PRO A 22 -10.48 7.94 -1.91
C PRO A 22 -9.57 6.72 -1.64
N TYR A 23 -10.16 5.58 -1.26
CA TYR A 23 -9.40 4.44 -0.69
C TYR A 23 -9.79 3.05 -1.21
N SER A 24 -10.73 2.93 -2.15
CA SER A 24 -11.17 1.64 -2.68
C SER A 24 -11.44 1.72 -4.19
N ASN A 25 -10.72 0.89 -4.96
CA ASN A 25 -10.75 0.84 -6.42
C ASN A 25 -10.61 2.22 -7.10
N VAL A 26 -9.61 2.98 -6.65
CA VAL A 26 -9.40 4.35 -7.12
C VAL A 26 -8.25 4.38 -8.11
N SER A 27 -8.46 4.90 -9.31
CA SER A 27 -7.37 5.21 -10.22
C SER A 27 -6.64 6.46 -9.75
N MET A 28 -5.32 6.36 -9.56
CA MET A 28 -4.49 7.47 -9.09
C MET A 28 -3.31 7.67 -10.02
N THR A 29 -3.08 8.92 -10.43
CA THR A 29 -1.88 9.30 -11.18
C THR A 29 -0.73 9.55 -10.20
N ILE A 30 0.39 8.89 -10.44
CA ILE A 30 1.63 9.02 -9.66
C ILE A 30 2.73 9.64 -10.51
N GLU A 31 3.79 10.10 -9.84
CA GLU A 31 4.98 10.57 -10.54
C GLU A 31 5.76 9.35 -11.05
N PRO A 32 6.51 9.48 -12.14
CA PRO A 32 7.46 8.44 -12.53
C PRO A 32 8.41 8.13 -11.37
N GLU A 33 8.86 6.88 -11.29
CA GLU A 33 9.78 6.40 -10.24
C GLU A 33 9.22 6.43 -8.80
N THR A 34 7.93 6.76 -8.61
CA THR A 34 7.30 6.73 -7.28
C THR A 34 7.38 5.33 -6.67
N THR A 35 7.93 5.22 -5.47
CA THR A 35 7.99 3.99 -4.69
C THR A 35 6.72 3.74 -3.88
N ALA A 36 6.54 2.51 -3.40
CA ALA A 36 5.44 2.18 -2.50
C ALA A 36 5.51 2.97 -1.17
N GLU A 37 6.70 3.28 -0.66
CA GLU A 37 6.89 4.12 0.54
C GLU A 37 6.46 5.57 0.28
N GLU A 38 6.84 6.14 -0.86
CA GLU A 38 6.43 7.49 -1.25
C GLU A 38 4.91 7.58 -1.46
N LEU A 39 4.29 6.51 -1.97
CA LEU A 39 2.84 6.44 -2.10
C LEU A 39 2.14 6.57 -0.73
N ILE A 40 2.65 5.91 0.31
CA ILE A 40 2.11 5.97 1.68
C ILE A 40 2.14 7.42 2.18
N SER A 41 3.27 8.10 1.97
CA SER A 41 3.44 9.52 2.30
C SER A 41 2.49 10.41 1.49
N LYS A 42 2.30 10.13 0.20
CA LYS A 42 1.39 10.87 -0.71
C LYS A 42 -0.07 10.79 -0.26
N VAL A 43 -0.52 9.61 0.20
CA VAL A 43 -1.85 9.43 0.78
C VAL A 43 -1.93 9.86 2.26
N ARG A 44 -0.87 10.53 2.76
CA ARG A 44 -0.76 11.10 4.09
C ARG A 44 -0.93 10.08 5.22
N LEU A 45 -0.58 8.82 5.00
CA LEU A 45 -0.53 7.82 6.07
C LEU A 45 0.87 7.81 6.68
N ALA A 46 0.97 7.56 7.98
CA ALA A 46 2.28 7.37 8.60
C ALA A 46 2.80 5.96 8.25
N PRO A 47 4.12 5.81 7.99
CA PRO A 47 4.71 4.53 7.63
C PRO A 47 4.33 3.39 8.59
N GLU A 48 4.33 3.63 9.90
CA GLU A 48 4.09 2.64 10.95
C GLU A 48 2.67 2.06 10.91
N GLU A 49 1.75 2.76 10.25
CA GLU A 49 0.36 2.32 10.07
C GLU A 49 0.20 1.27 8.98
N VAL A 50 1.23 1.04 8.16
CA VAL A 50 1.24 0.09 7.05
C VAL A 50 2.26 -1.00 7.33
N GLU A 51 1.78 -2.24 7.51
CA GLU A 51 2.62 -3.43 7.72
C GLU A 51 3.10 -4.00 6.38
N ALA A 52 2.27 -3.93 5.34
CA ALA A 52 2.59 -4.50 4.04
C ALA A 52 1.96 -3.73 2.88
N VAL A 53 2.61 -3.80 1.72
CA VAL A 53 2.07 -3.34 0.44
C VAL A 53 1.92 -4.51 -0.50
N PHE A 54 0.72 -4.68 -1.03
CA PHE A 54 0.46 -5.60 -2.14
C PHE A 54 0.61 -4.85 -3.45
N ILE A 55 1.36 -5.42 -4.39
CA ILE A 55 1.41 -5.00 -5.78
C ILE A 55 1.03 -6.22 -6.62
N ASN A 56 -0.03 -6.09 -7.43
CA ASN A 56 -0.54 -7.16 -8.29
C ASN A 56 -0.81 -8.48 -7.53
N GLY A 57 -1.34 -8.36 -6.31
CA GLY A 57 -1.72 -9.50 -5.46
C GLY A 57 -0.57 -10.16 -4.70
N LYS A 58 0.65 -9.60 -4.73
CA LYS A 58 1.81 -10.12 -3.99
C LYS A 58 2.40 -9.06 -3.07
N VAL A 59 2.94 -9.48 -1.93
CA VAL A 59 3.64 -8.57 -1.02
C VAL A 59 4.97 -8.13 -1.62
N SER A 60 5.11 -6.82 -1.80
CA SER A 60 6.28 -6.19 -2.43
C SER A 60 7.12 -5.41 -1.42
N SER A 61 8.29 -4.93 -1.83
CA SER A 61 9.11 -4.08 -0.95
C SER A 61 8.48 -2.69 -0.89
N PHE A 62 8.73 -1.94 0.19
CA PHE A 62 8.38 -0.52 0.24
C PHE A 62 9.19 0.31 -0.76
N ASP A 63 10.41 -0.15 -1.09
CA ASP A 63 11.27 0.46 -2.12
C ASP A 63 10.88 0.09 -3.56
N THR A 64 9.83 -0.72 -3.76
CA THR A 64 9.41 -1.12 -5.10
C THR A 64 8.86 0.09 -5.85
N ILE A 65 9.45 0.40 -7.01
CA ILE A 65 8.97 1.42 -7.94
C ILE A 65 7.68 0.95 -8.59
N LEU A 66 6.62 1.74 -8.43
CA LEU A 66 5.30 1.46 -8.97
C LEU A 66 5.28 1.72 -10.47
N GLN A 67 4.66 0.80 -11.21
CA GLN A 67 4.53 0.87 -12.67
C GLN A 67 3.11 1.26 -13.07
N ASP A 68 2.95 1.60 -14.34
CA ASP A 68 1.63 1.87 -14.92
C ASP A 68 0.74 0.62 -14.81
N GLU A 69 -0.55 0.82 -14.57
CA GLU A 69 -1.58 -0.22 -14.37
C GLU A 69 -1.41 -1.11 -13.13
N ASP A 70 -0.43 -0.84 -12.26
CA ASP A 70 -0.25 -1.62 -11.03
C ASP A 70 -1.48 -1.55 -10.11
N ARG A 71 -1.84 -2.71 -9.56
CA ARG A 71 -2.87 -2.83 -8.52
C ARG A 71 -2.20 -2.79 -7.15
N VAL A 72 -2.29 -1.65 -6.48
CA VAL A 72 -1.59 -1.38 -5.23
C VAL A 72 -2.56 -1.39 -4.05
N ALA A 73 -2.19 -2.10 -2.99
CA ALA A 73 -3.00 -2.22 -1.78
C ALA A 73 -2.17 -2.02 -0.51
N LEU A 74 -2.59 -1.08 0.35
CA LEU A 74 -1.97 -0.84 1.65
C LEU A 74 -2.68 -1.64 2.75
N VAL A 75 -1.90 -2.37 3.55
CA VAL A 75 -2.43 -3.24 4.61
C VAL A 75 -1.84 -2.83 5.96
N PRO A 76 -2.68 -2.57 6.97
CA PRO A 76 -2.21 -2.20 8.29
C PRO A 76 -1.73 -3.39 9.12
N PRO A 77 -1.06 -3.12 10.27
CA PRO A 77 -0.72 -4.16 11.21
C PRO A 77 -1.93 -4.89 11.78
N GLY A 78 -1.76 -6.18 12.07
CA GLY A 78 -2.73 -6.96 12.85
C GLY A 78 -3.13 -8.32 12.25
N ILE A 79 -2.48 -8.77 11.17
CA ILE A 79 -2.76 -10.09 10.60
C ILE A 79 -2.27 -11.21 11.54
N PRO A 80 -3.12 -12.19 11.91
CA PRO A 80 -2.73 -13.27 12.82
C PRO A 80 -1.72 -14.24 12.21
N GLY A 81 -0.91 -14.85 13.08
CA GLY A 81 0.32 -15.62 12.78
C GLY A 81 0.33 -16.49 11.52
N PRO A 82 -0.54 -17.50 11.36
CA PRO A 82 -0.47 -18.41 10.22
C PRO A 82 -0.71 -17.71 8.88
N TYR A 83 -1.59 -16.71 8.85
CA TYR A 83 -1.89 -15.96 7.63
C TYR A 83 -0.74 -15.06 7.20
N ARG A 84 0.09 -14.57 8.14
CA ARG A 84 1.29 -13.80 7.80
C ARG A 84 2.26 -14.58 6.93
N VAL A 85 2.43 -15.87 7.23
CA VAL A 85 3.30 -16.75 6.45
C VAL A 85 2.74 -16.97 5.05
N LEU A 86 1.45 -17.31 4.96
CA LEU A 86 0.76 -17.55 3.70
C LEU A 86 0.74 -16.32 2.78
N LEU A 87 0.60 -15.12 3.37
CA LEU A 87 0.56 -13.87 2.62
C LEU A 87 1.96 -13.30 2.31
N GLY A 88 3.04 -13.85 2.87
CA GLY A 88 4.41 -13.39 2.61
C GLY A 88 4.86 -12.17 3.42
N PHE A 89 4.29 -11.98 4.62
CA PHE A 89 4.61 -10.84 5.51
C PHE A 89 5.90 -11.07 6.30
N VAL A 90 6.31 -12.33 6.43
CA VAL A 90 7.55 -12.74 7.09
C VAL A 90 8.76 -12.32 6.23
N ASN A 91 9.70 -11.58 6.85
CA ASN A 91 10.98 -11.09 6.29
C ASN A 91 10.97 -9.79 5.46
N LYS A 92 9.88 -9.01 5.46
CA LYS A 92 9.86 -7.68 4.83
C LYS A 92 10.08 -6.59 5.88
N LYS A 93 11.33 -6.33 6.26
CA LYS A 93 11.68 -5.14 7.04
C LYS A 93 11.83 -3.95 6.09
N ARG A 94 11.33 -2.78 6.47
CA ARG A 94 11.77 -1.53 5.85
C ARG A 94 13.29 -1.42 6.03
N LYS A 95 14.00 -1.09 4.96
CA LYS A 95 15.45 -0.84 5.02
C LYS A 95 15.74 0.46 5.75
#